data_AF-A0A2D8KXS2-F1
#
_entry.id   AF-A0A2D8KXS2-F1
#
_cell.length_a   1.000
_cell.length_b   1.000
_cell.length_c   1.000
_cell.angle_alpha   90.00
_cell.angle_beta   90.00
_cell.angle_gamma   90.00
#
_symmetry.space_group_name_H-M   'P 1'
#
loop_
_entity.id
_entity.type
_entity.pdbx_description
1 polymer ?
#
loop_
_entity_poly.entity_id
_entity_poly.type
_entity_poly.pdbx_seq_one_letter_code
_entity_poly.pdbx_strand_id
1 'polypeptide(L)'
;MMMASEGADWIDIEGESTRPGASPVTVDDELSRVIPAIEAIRSQLPDVCISIDTRRSEVAIQALNSGADMVNDVSAMNDPGMLDVVSEHDCPVCIMHMQGLPENMQDDPSYDDVVMV
;
A
#
# COMPACT_ATOMS: atom_id res chain seq x y z
N MET A 1 -4.06 16.20 -8.81
CA MET A 1 -4.23 15.92 -10.26
C MET A 1 -2.98 16.17 -11.10
N MET A 2 -2.03 16.96 -10.62
CA MET A 2 -0.78 17.24 -11.33
C MET A 2 -0.08 15.95 -11.82
N MET A 3 0.03 14.92 -10.96
CA MET A 3 0.64 13.63 -11.32
C MET A 3 0.00 12.98 -12.57
N ALA A 4 -1.33 12.85 -12.60
CA ALA A 4 -2.02 12.28 -13.76
C ALA A 4 -1.84 13.15 -15.02
N SER A 5 -1.90 14.48 -14.89
CA SER A 5 -1.64 15.38 -16.02
C SER A 5 -0.19 15.37 -16.50
N GLU A 6 0.75 14.96 -15.64
CA GLU A 6 2.17 14.80 -15.95
C GLU A 6 2.50 13.39 -16.48
N GLY A 7 1.50 12.51 -16.61
CA GLY A 7 1.65 11.19 -17.22
C GLY A 7 1.90 10.05 -16.23
N ALA A 8 1.55 10.21 -14.95
CA ALA A 8 1.54 9.07 -14.03
C ALA A 8 0.41 8.09 -14.37
N ASP A 9 0.76 6.83 -14.63
CA ASP A 9 -0.21 5.74 -14.86
C ASP A 9 -0.89 5.29 -13.57
N TRP A 10 -0.13 5.31 -12.46
CA TRP A 10 -0.58 4.90 -11.14
C TRP A 10 -0.48 6.05 -10.14
N ILE A 11 -1.46 6.14 -9.24
CA ILE A 11 -1.41 6.97 -8.04
C ILE A 11 -1.42 6.04 -6.83
N ASP A 12 -0.33 6.02 -6.09
CA ASP A 12 -0.19 5.23 -4.86
C ASP A 12 -0.64 6.05 -3.66
N ILE A 13 -1.55 5.48 -2.86
CA ILE A 13 -2.19 6.15 -1.72
C ILE A 13 -1.75 5.47 -0.44
N GLU A 14 -1.10 6.22 0.45
CA GLU A 14 -0.60 5.75 1.74
C GLU A 14 -1.30 6.51 2.89
N GLY A 15 -1.82 5.80 3.89
CA GLY A 15 -2.43 6.39 5.09
C GLY A 15 -1.55 6.38 6.34
N GLU A 16 -0.54 5.49 6.34
CA GLU A 16 0.42 5.24 7.41
C GLU A 16 1.83 5.40 6.84
N SER A 17 2.63 6.33 7.37
CA SER A 17 4.01 6.46 6.87
C SER A 17 4.85 5.25 7.25
N THR A 18 5.51 4.68 6.25
CA THR A 18 6.46 3.56 6.37
C THR A 18 7.92 4.00 6.60
N ARG A 19 8.17 5.29 6.87
CA ARG A 19 9.52 5.81 7.09
C ARG A 19 10.11 5.38 8.43
N PRO A 20 11.44 5.19 8.54
CA PRO A 20 12.09 4.91 9.82
C PRO A 20 11.74 5.93 10.89
N GLY A 21 11.28 5.45 12.06
CA GLY A 21 10.86 6.27 13.19
C GLY A 21 9.44 6.84 13.12
N ALA A 22 8.64 6.48 12.10
CA ALA A 22 7.23 6.84 12.06
C ALA A 22 6.45 6.15 13.19
N SER A 23 5.49 6.86 13.77
CA SER A 23 4.58 6.27 14.76
C SER A 23 3.46 5.51 14.05
N PRO A 24 3.10 4.31 14.50
CA PRO A 24 1.96 3.58 13.96
C PRO A 24 0.67 4.39 14.12
N VAL A 25 -0.24 4.26 13.17
CA VAL A 25 -1.58 4.86 13.23
C VAL A 25 -2.62 3.78 13.46
N THR A 26 -3.79 4.12 14.01
CA THR A 26 -4.88 3.12 14.14
C THR A 26 -5.45 2.78 12.75
N VAL A 27 -6.18 1.66 12.65
CA VAL A 27 -6.90 1.30 11.40
C VAL A 27 -7.90 2.40 11.02
N ASP A 28 -8.66 2.89 11.99
CA ASP A 28 -9.63 3.97 11.79
C ASP A 28 -8.96 5.26 11.29
N ASP A 29 -7.80 5.62 11.85
CA ASP A 29 -7.05 6.79 11.40
C ASP A 29 -6.57 6.63 9.96
N GLU A 30 -6.05 5.45 9.59
CA GLU A 30 -5.60 5.14 8.25
C GLU A 30 -6.76 5.20 7.24
N LEU A 31 -7.88 4.52 7.54
CA LEU A 31 -9.11 4.54 6.75
C LEU A 31 -9.62 5.96 6.54
N SER A 32 -9.67 6.77 7.61
CA SER A 32 -10.15 8.16 7.54
C SER A 32 -9.32 9.05 6.61
N ARG A 33 -8.06 8.68 6.33
CA ARG A 33 -7.16 9.39 5.42
C ARG A 33 -7.28 8.88 4.00
N VAL A 34 -7.26 7.56 3.80
CA VAL A 34 -7.14 6.96 2.46
C VAL A 34 -8.47 6.90 1.72
N ILE A 35 -9.57 6.57 2.39
CA ILE A 35 -10.86 6.36 1.73
C ILE A 35 -11.37 7.63 1.03
N PRO A 36 -11.41 8.81 1.68
CA PRO A 36 -11.84 10.03 1.00
C PRO A 36 -10.94 10.42 -0.17
N ALA A 37 -9.64 10.11 -0.09
CA ALA A 37 -8.69 10.40 -1.16
C ALA A 37 -8.95 9.51 -2.38
N ILE A 38 -9.14 8.19 -2.17
CA ILE A 38 -9.43 7.22 -3.23
C ILE A 38 -10.74 7.58 -3.94
N GLU A 39 -11.82 7.83 -3.18
CA GLU A 39 -13.12 8.20 -3.76
C GLU A 39 -13.04 9.52 -4.56
N ALA A 40 -12.31 10.51 -4.03
CA ALA A 40 -12.11 11.78 -4.72
C ALA A 40 -11.30 11.63 -6.01
N ILE A 41 -10.28 10.77 -6.03
CA ILE A 41 -9.48 10.51 -7.23
C ILE A 41 -10.32 9.73 -8.24
N ARG A 42 -10.94 8.62 -7.85
CA ARG A 42 -11.75 7.79 -8.76
C ARG A 42 -12.90 8.57 -9.39
N SER A 43 -13.57 9.44 -8.63
CA SER A 43 -14.67 10.25 -9.15
C SER A 43 -14.25 11.30 -10.19
N GLN A 44 -13.01 11.80 -10.10
CA GLN A 44 -12.53 12.86 -10.98
C GLN A 44 -11.60 12.35 -12.11
N LEU A 45 -10.94 11.22 -11.89
CA LEU A 45 -10.00 10.57 -12.80
C LEU A 45 -10.38 9.09 -12.92
N PRO A 46 -11.48 8.76 -13.62
CA PRO A 46 -12.00 7.40 -13.66
C PRO A 46 -11.05 6.39 -14.29
N ASP A 47 -10.12 6.85 -15.14
CA ASP A 47 -9.22 5.99 -15.91
C ASP A 47 -7.82 5.83 -15.28
N VAL A 48 -7.48 6.61 -14.23
CA VAL A 48 -6.17 6.47 -13.58
C VAL A 48 -6.16 5.23 -12.70
N CYS A 49 -5.04 4.49 -12.70
CA CYS A 49 -4.90 3.36 -11.79
C CYS A 49 -4.56 3.87 -10.38
N ILE A 50 -5.13 3.23 -9.36
CA ILE A 50 -4.93 3.58 -7.96
C ILE A 50 -4.40 2.35 -7.23
N SER A 51 -3.27 2.49 -6.53
CA SER A 51 -2.83 1.48 -5.57
C SER A 51 -3.03 1.96 -4.14
N ILE A 52 -3.35 1.04 -3.24
CA ILE A 52 -3.37 1.27 -1.80
C ILE A 52 -2.08 0.71 -1.20
N ASP A 53 -1.23 1.60 -0.66
CA ASP A 53 -0.06 1.24 0.14
C ASP A 53 -0.52 1.01 1.59
N THR A 54 -0.68 -0.27 1.95
CA THR A 54 -1.07 -0.67 3.29
C THR A 54 -0.58 -2.08 3.61
N ARG A 55 -0.33 -2.31 4.89
CA ARG A 55 0.02 -3.63 5.46
C ARG A 55 -1.17 -4.35 6.08
N ARG A 56 -2.36 -3.76 6.01
CA ARG A 56 -3.54 -4.20 6.78
C ARG A 56 -4.65 -4.65 5.86
N SER A 57 -5.10 -5.89 6.03
CA SER A 57 -6.16 -6.49 5.24
C SER A 57 -7.46 -5.68 5.29
N GLU A 58 -7.84 -5.17 6.46
CA GLU A 58 -9.04 -4.34 6.63
C GLU A 58 -8.99 -3.04 5.82
N VAL A 59 -7.82 -2.38 5.75
CA VAL A 59 -7.63 -1.17 4.95
C VAL A 59 -7.68 -1.49 3.46
N ALA A 60 -7.03 -2.58 3.05
CA ALA A 60 -7.06 -3.04 1.67
C ALA A 60 -8.49 -3.33 1.18
N ILE A 61 -9.30 -4.04 1.98
CA ILE A 61 -10.71 -4.33 1.65
C ILE A 61 -11.49 -3.04 1.39
N GLN A 62 -11.40 -2.08 2.32
CA GLN A 62 -12.16 -0.83 2.18
C GLN A 62 -11.65 0.01 1.01
N ALA A 63 -10.34 0.08 0.80
CA ALA A 63 -9.74 0.80 -0.32
C ALA A 63 -10.16 0.22 -1.68
N LEU A 64 -10.13 -1.10 -1.85
CA LEU A 64 -10.57 -1.78 -3.07
C LEU A 64 -12.07 -1.54 -3.31
N ASN A 65 -12.90 -1.64 -2.28
CA ASN A 65 -14.34 -1.32 -2.36
C ASN A 65 -14.61 0.15 -2.75
N SER A 66 -13.73 1.07 -2.35
CA SER A 66 -13.82 2.50 -2.69
C SER A 66 -13.22 2.86 -4.06
N GLY A 67 -12.60 1.89 -4.75
CA GLY A 67 -12.13 2.04 -6.13
C GLY A 67 -10.62 2.07 -6.31
N ALA A 68 -9.83 1.56 -5.35
CA ALA A 68 -8.45 1.16 -5.61
C ALA A 68 -8.40 -0.09 -6.53
N ASP A 69 -7.34 -0.21 -7.32
CA ASP A 69 -7.17 -1.27 -8.31
C ASP A 69 -6.12 -2.32 -7.92
N MET A 70 -5.17 -1.99 -7.02
CA MET A 70 -4.06 -2.85 -6.61
C MET A 70 -3.72 -2.67 -5.14
N VAL A 71 -3.28 -3.75 -4.48
CA VAL A 71 -2.64 -3.68 -3.16
C VAL A 71 -1.13 -3.56 -3.31
N ASN A 72 -0.52 -2.59 -2.62
CA ASN A 72 0.92 -2.45 -2.49
C ASN A 72 1.29 -2.72 -1.02
N ASP A 73 1.94 -3.85 -0.72
CA ASP A 73 2.21 -4.26 0.66
C ASP A 73 3.71 -4.40 0.92
N VAL A 74 4.28 -3.40 1.62
CA VAL A 74 5.69 -3.39 2.03
C VAL A 74 6.05 -4.54 2.98
N SER A 75 5.06 -5.14 3.64
CA SER A 75 5.25 -6.27 4.56
C SER A 75 5.18 -7.64 3.88
N ALA A 76 4.93 -7.69 2.57
CA ALA A 76 4.85 -8.92 1.79
C ALA A 76 3.82 -9.93 2.32
N MET A 77 2.56 -9.49 2.50
CA MET A 77 1.44 -10.33 2.95
C MET A 77 1.58 -10.83 4.38
N ASN A 78 2.22 -10.05 5.26
CA ASN A 78 2.43 -10.48 6.64
C ASN A 78 1.14 -10.44 7.48
N ASP A 79 0.16 -9.61 7.12
CA ASP A 79 -1.20 -9.72 7.65
C ASP A 79 -1.86 -11.01 7.11
N PRO A 80 -2.28 -11.95 7.99
CA PRO A 80 -2.85 -13.22 7.57
C PRO A 80 -4.07 -13.12 6.65
N GLY A 81 -4.83 -12.01 6.73
CA GLY A 81 -5.99 -11.78 5.88
C GLY A 81 -5.64 -11.26 4.47
N MET A 82 -4.43 -10.74 4.25
CA MET A 82 -4.11 -10.01 3.02
C MET A 82 -4.16 -10.89 1.77
N LEU A 83 -3.71 -12.15 1.88
CA LEU A 83 -3.78 -13.11 0.77
C LEU A 83 -5.22 -13.39 0.33
N ASP A 84 -6.13 -13.57 1.28
CA ASP A 84 -7.54 -13.80 1.00
C ASP A 84 -8.15 -12.56 0.33
N VAL A 85 -7.83 -11.36 0.82
CA VAL A 85 -8.30 -10.09 0.23
C VAL A 85 -7.90 -9.97 -1.24
N VAL A 86 -6.61 -10.15 -1.54
CA VAL A 86 -6.10 -10.05 -2.92
C VAL A 86 -6.75 -11.12 -3.81
N SER A 87 -6.89 -12.35 -3.31
CA SER A 87 -7.53 -13.44 -4.05
C SER A 87 -9.03 -13.22 -4.29
N GLU A 88 -9.75 -12.69 -3.32
CA GLU A 88 -11.20 -12.46 -3.42
C GLU A 88 -11.54 -11.29 -4.35
N HIS A 89 -10.71 -10.25 -4.36
CA HIS A 89 -10.90 -9.07 -5.21
C HIS A 89 -10.33 -9.25 -6.63
N ASP A 90 -9.59 -10.33 -6.90
CA ASP A 90 -8.91 -10.60 -8.18
C ASP A 90 -8.07 -9.40 -8.65
N CYS A 91 -7.36 -8.78 -7.70
CA CYS A 91 -6.55 -7.59 -7.95
C CYS A 91 -5.05 -7.92 -8.04
N PRO A 92 -4.26 -7.13 -8.78
CA PRO A 92 -2.81 -7.22 -8.72
C PRO A 92 -2.27 -6.95 -7.31
N VAL A 93 -1.05 -7.42 -7.08
CA VAL A 93 -0.32 -7.08 -5.86
C VAL A 93 1.17 -6.81 -6.12
N CYS A 94 1.69 -5.76 -5.49
CA CYS A 94 3.12 -5.51 -5.33
C CYS A 94 3.61 -6.12 -4.02
N ILE A 95 4.62 -6.99 -4.11
CA ILE A 95 5.28 -7.64 -2.96
C ILE A 95 6.69 -7.10 -2.85
N MET A 96 7.07 -6.58 -1.68
CA MET A 96 8.39 -6.00 -1.44
C MET A 96 9.25 -6.88 -0.53
N HIS A 97 10.56 -6.92 -0.81
CA HIS A 97 11.53 -7.48 0.13
C HIS A 97 11.89 -6.45 1.21
N MET A 98 11.91 -6.88 2.46
CA MET A 98 12.37 -6.09 3.61
C MET A 98 13.05 -7.01 4.63
N GLN A 99 14.22 -6.62 5.12
CA GLN A 99 14.88 -7.29 6.25
C GLN A 99 14.52 -6.54 7.54
N GLY A 100 13.84 -7.22 8.46
CA GLY A 100 13.32 -6.59 9.68
C GLY A 100 11.94 -5.94 9.46
N LEU A 101 11.71 -4.81 10.10
CA LEU A 101 10.48 -4.02 10.08
C LEU A 101 10.78 -2.59 9.61
N PRO A 102 9.81 -1.80 9.12
CA PRO A 102 10.08 -0.46 8.60
C PRO A 102 10.80 0.47 9.60
N GLU A 103 10.54 0.29 10.90
CA GLU A 103 11.17 1.04 11.97
C GLU A 103 12.65 0.73 12.20
N ASN A 104 13.12 -0.47 11.84
CA ASN A 104 14.46 -0.96 12.15
C ASN A 104 15.20 -1.61 10.97
N MET A 105 14.62 -1.63 9.77
CA MET A 105 15.22 -2.25 8.57
C MET A 105 16.55 -1.61 8.15
N GLN A 106 16.83 -0.40 8.66
CA GLN A 106 18.08 0.31 8.44
C GLN A 106 19.10 0.17 9.59
N ASP A 107 18.76 -0.56 10.65
CA ASP A 107 19.62 -0.79 11.80
C ASP A 107 20.60 -1.94 11.50
N ASP A 108 21.74 -1.59 10.89
CA ASP A 108 22.84 -2.51 10.52
C ASP A 108 22.40 -3.75 9.68
N PRO A 109 21.65 -3.56 8.56
CA PRO A 109 21.25 -4.67 7.72
C PRO A 109 22.47 -5.32 7.06
N SER A 110 22.58 -6.63 7.19
CA SER A 110 23.68 -7.41 6.60
C SER A 110 23.14 -8.56 5.77
N TYR A 111 23.79 -8.78 4.62
CA TYR A 111 23.52 -9.85 3.68
C TYR A 111 24.85 -10.46 3.24
N ASP A 112 24.91 -11.78 3.08
CA ASP A 112 26.01 -12.43 2.37
C ASP A 112 25.95 -12.09 0.87
N ASP A 113 24.74 -12.14 0.30
CA ASP A 113 24.37 -11.67 -1.03
C ASP A 113 22.89 -11.24 -1.00
N VAL A 114 22.60 -10.00 -1.40
CA VAL A 114 21.24 -9.42 -1.38
C VAL A 114 20.39 -9.84 -2.60
N VAL A 115 21.01 -10.28 -3.69
CA VAL A 115 20.32 -10.72 -4.91
C VAL A 115 20.12 -12.24 -4.91
N MET A 116 20.99 -12.97 -4.20
CA MET A 116 21.22 -14.40 -4.32
C MET A 116 21.58 -14.79 -5.76
N VAL A 117 22.86 -14.70 -6.13
CA VAL A 117 23.42 -15.27 -7.36
C VAL A 117 24.22 -16.54 -7.08
#